data_AF-A0A1S3XZZ7-F1
#
_entry.id   AF-A0A1S3XZZ7-F1
#
_cell.length_a   1.000
_cell.length_b   1.000
_cell.length_c   1.000
_cell.angle_alpha   90.00
_cell.angle_beta   90.00
_cell.angle_gamma   90.00
#
_symmetry.space_group_name_H-M   'P 1'
#
loop_
_entity.id
_entity.type
_entity.pdbx_description
1 polymer ?
#
loop_
_entity_poly.entity_id
_entity_poly.type
_entity_poly.pdbx_seq_one_letter_code
_entity_poly.pdbx_strand_id
1 'polypeptide(L)'
;MAIELDVEELLIMGDSDLISRQAQGEWETRDIKLIPYRQHVEDLIKRFKSVEFRYIPRFHNELADALATLAEMLPYPSNVHIDPLDIQIRERHGYYNMVVIEPDVQPCPKHVKDSHNTSGA
;
A
#
# COMPACT_ATOMS: atom_id res chain seq x y z
N MET A 1 -15.95 -1.22 -13.82
CA MET A 1 -14.59 -1.76 -13.49
C MET A 1 -14.03 -2.53 -14.68
N ALA A 2 -12.71 -2.73 -14.80
CA ALA A 2 -12.09 -3.48 -15.92
C ALA A 2 -12.69 -4.89 -16.11
N ILE A 3 -13.11 -5.51 -15.01
CA ILE A 3 -13.83 -6.79 -14.97
C ILE A 3 -15.16 -6.75 -15.74
N GLU A 4 -15.89 -5.63 -15.68
CA GLU A 4 -17.17 -5.45 -16.40
C GLU A 4 -16.95 -5.21 -17.90
N LEU A 5 -15.71 -4.93 -18.30
CA LEU A 5 -15.30 -4.69 -19.68
C LEU A 5 -14.67 -5.92 -20.34
N ASP A 6 -14.74 -7.09 -19.68
CA ASP A 6 -14.17 -8.37 -20.16
C ASP A 6 -12.67 -8.30 -20.46
N VAL A 7 -11.95 -7.46 -19.71
CA VAL A 7 -10.49 -7.37 -19.79
C VAL A 7 -9.87 -8.62 -19.18
N GLU A 8 -9.06 -9.33 -19.97
CA GLU A 8 -8.42 -10.58 -19.52
C GLU A 8 -7.04 -10.37 -18.88
N GLU A 9 -6.30 -9.36 -19.34
CA GLU A 9 -4.93 -9.06 -18.91
C GLU A 9 -4.84 -7.61 -18.39
N LEU A 10 -4.21 -7.41 -17.24
CA LEU A 10 -4.16 -6.12 -16.58
C LEU A 10 -2.72 -5.72 -16.24
N LEU A 11 -2.28 -4.55 -16.70
CA LEU A 11 -1.06 -3.89 -16.23
C LEU A 11 -1.44 -2.78 -15.26
N ILE A 12 -1.06 -2.93 -13.99
CA ILE A 12 -1.28 -1.95 -12.93
C ILE A 12 0.01 -1.15 -12.76
N MET A 13 -0.05 0.15 -13.04
CA MET A 13 1.05 1.07 -12.81
C MET A 13 0.74 1.97 -11.62
N GLY A 14 1.69 2.11 -10.70
CA GLY A 14 1.55 2.97 -9.54
C GLY A 14 2.90 3.37 -8.97
N ASP A 15 2.90 4.42 -8.18
CA ASP A 15 4.10 4.98 -7.53
C ASP A 15 4.30 4.47 -6.08
N SER A 16 3.42 3.58 -5.62
CA SER A 16 3.55 2.92 -4.33
C SER A 16 4.11 1.51 -4.48
N ASP A 17 5.41 1.38 -4.23
CA ASP A 17 6.09 0.08 -4.18
C ASP A 17 5.50 -0.81 -3.07
N LEU A 18 5.16 -0.21 -1.92
CA LEU A 18 4.53 -0.92 -0.80
C LEU A 18 3.23 -1.64 -1.22
N ILE A 19 2.31 -0.91 -1.87
CA ILE A 19 1.02 -1.48 -2.27
C ILE A 19 1.21 -2.51 -3.37
N SER A 20 2.13 -2.28 -4.31
CA SER A 20 2.45 -3.23 -5.38
C SER A 20 2.93 -4.57 -4.81
N ARG A 21 3.88 -4.54 -3.86
CA ARG A 21 4.40 -5.75 -3.20
C ARG A 21 3.36 -6.45 -2.34
N GLN A 22 2.49 -5.71 -1.65
CA GLN A 22 1.40 -6.29 -0.88
C GLN A 22 0.35 -6.96 -1.77
N ALA A 23 0.02 -6.37 -2.92
CA ALA A 23 -0.91 -6.94 -3.88
C ALA A 23 -0.35 -8.19 -4.57
N GLN A 24 0.96 -8.25 -4.78
CA GLN A 24 1.65 -9.44 -5.31
C GLN A 24 1.83 -10.56 -4.26
N GLY A 25 1.50 -10.29 -2.99
CA GLY A 25 1.73 -11.24 -1.89
C GLY A 25 3.19 -11.37 -1.46
N GLU A 26 4.07 -10.50 -1.94
CA GLU A 26 5.48 -10.46 -1.50
C GLU A 26 5.57 -9.98 -0.05
N TRP A 27 4.75 -9.00 0.32
CA TRP A 27 4.75 -8.37 1.63
C TRP A 27 3.41 -8.53 2.34
N GLU A 28 3.44 -8.83 3.64
CA GLU A 28 2.25 -8.88 4.48
C GLU A 28 1.91 -7.51 5.08
N THR A 29 0.63 -7.27 5.37
CA THR A 29 0.17 -6.13 6.18
C THR A 29 -0.19 -6.61 7.59
N ARG A 30 0.30 -5.91 8.61
CA ARG A 30 -0.05 -6.14 10.02
C ARG A 30 -1.19 -5.24 10.50
N ASP A 31 -1.57 -4.26 9.69
CA ASP A 31 -2.68 -3.37 10.04
C ASP A 31 -4.00 -4.11 9.82
N ILE A 32 -4.71 -4.34 10.92
CA ILE A 32 -6.01 -5.03 10.95
C ILE A 32 -7.01 -4.35 9.99
N LYS A 33 -6.90 -3.03 9.79
CA LYS A 33 -7.76 -2.28 8.86
C LYS A 33 -7.45 -2.57 7.40
N LEU A 34 -6.22 -2.97 7.07
CA LEU A 34 -5.75 -3.22 5.70
C LEU A 34 -5.84 -4.70 5.30
N ILE A 35 -5.92 -5.63 6.26
CA ILE A 35 -6.10 -7.07 6.00
C ILE A 35 -7.29 -7.35 5.06
N PRO A 36 -8.49 -6.76 5.24
CA PRO A 36 -9.62 -7.01 4.37
C PRO A 36 -9.36 -6.52 2.94
N TYR A 37 -8.75 -5.34 2.78
CA TYR A 37 -8.40 -4.78 1.47
C TYR A 37 -7.42 -5.69 0.72
N ARG A 38 -6.42 -6.23 1.42
CA ARG A 38 -5.48 -7.18 0.81
C ARG A 38 -6.20 -8.42 0.29
N GLN A 39 -7.07 -9.02 1.09
CA GLN A 39 -7.87 -10.19 0.68
C GLN A 39 -8.76 -9.87 -0.51
N HIS A 40 -9.40 -8.70 -0.51
CA HIS A 40 -10.25 -8.26 -1.62
C HIS A 40 -9.45 -8.08 -2.92
N VAL A 41 -8.26 -7.45 -2.84
CA VAL A 41 -7.36 -7.29 -3.98
C VAL A 41 -6.91 -8.65 -4.53
N GLU A 42 -6.54 -9.60 -3.66
CA GLU A 42 -6.20 -10.97 -4.08
C GLU A 42 -7.35 -11.65 -4.83
N ASP A 43 -8.59 -11.49 -4.34
CA ASP A 43 -9.77 -12.06 -5.00
C ASP A 43 -10.08 -11.38 -6.34
N LEU A 44 -9.81 -10.07 -6.47
CA LEU A 44 -9.92 -9.37 -7.74
C LEU A 44 -8.86 -9.84 -8.74
N ILE A 45 -7.61 -10.02 -8.32
CA ILE A 45 -6.51 -10.48 -9.18
C ILE A 45 -6.84 -11.86 -9.79
N LYS A 46 -7.42 -12.77 -9.00
CA LYS A 46 -7.82 -14.12 -9.47
C LYS A 46 -8.87 -14.11 -10.59
N ARG A 47 -9.56 -12.98 -10.82
CA ARG A 47 -10.58 -12.85 -11.88
C ARG A 47 -9.98 -12.55 -13.24
N PHE A 48 -8.72 -12.13 -13.29
CA PHE A 48 -7.98 -11.88 -14.53
C PHE A 48 -7.13 -13.10 -14.90
N LYS A 49 -6.84 -13.28 -16.20
CA LYS A 49 -5.90 -14.31 -16.66
C LYS A 49 -4.47 -13.97 -16.26
N SER A 50 -4.11 -12.69 -16.34
CA SER A 50 -2.80 -12.19 -15.92
C SER A 50 -2.91 -10.77 -15.35
N VAL A 51 -2.11 -10.50 -14.31
CA VAL A 51 -1.95 -9.17 -13.72
C VAL A 51 -0.47 -8.90 -13.53
N GLU A 52 0.03 -7.81 -14.10
CA GLU A 52 1.39 -7.30 -13.88
C GLU A 52 1.33 -6.03 -13.05
N PHE A 53 2.19 -5.92 -12.04
CA PHE A 53 2.38 -4.69 -11.28
C PHE A 53 3.70 -4.05 -11.69
N ARG A 54 3.67 -2.75 -11.97
CA ARG A 54 4.85 -1.98 -12.35
C ARG A 54 4.94 -0.70 -11.54
N TYR A 55 6.04 -0.58 -10.79
CA TYR A 55 6.40 0.66 -10.16
C TYR A 55 6.75 1.73 -11.21
N ILE A 56 6.18 2.91 -11.07
CA ILE A 56 6.53 4.09 -11.87
C ILE A 56 6.88 5.26 -10.93
N PRO A 57 7.88 6.11 -11.26
CA PRO A 57 8.15 7.30 -10.46
C PRO A 57 6.93 8.22 -10.38
N ARG A 58 6.76 8.97 -9.28
CA ARG A 58 5.65 9.93 -9.07
C ARG A 58 5.38 10.83 -10.27
N PHE A 59 6.44 11.34 -10.91
CA PHE A 59 6.35 12.19 -12.12
C PHE A 59 5.65 11.50 -13.32
N HIS A 60 5.63 10.17 -13.37
CA HIS A 60 4.92 9.40 -14.39
C HIS A 60 3.49 9.01 -13.93
N ASN A 61 3.12 9.25 -12.67
CA ASN A 61 1.82 8.95 -12.09
C ASN A 61 0.91 10.20 -11.97
N GLU A 62 1.29 11.31 -12.63
CA GLU A 62 0.63 12.62 -12.50
C GLU A 62 -0.88 12.58 -12.70
N LEU A 63 -1.37 11.74 -13.61
CA LEU A 63 -2.82 11.62 -13.84
C LEU A 63 -3.53 11.02 -12.62
N ALA A 64 -3.03 9.93 -12.07
CA ALA A 64 -3.64 9.30 -10.89
C ALA A 64 -3.56 10.24 -9.68
N ASP A 65 -2.46 10.98 -9.56
CA ASP A 65 -2.25 11.94 -8.48
C ASP A 65 -3.18 13.16 -8.59
N ALA A 66 -3.36 13.68 -9.81
CA ALA A 66 -4.31 14.75 -10.08
C ALA A 66 -5.74 14.30 -9.76
N LEU A 67 -6.11 13.06 -10.11
CA LEU A 67 -7.42 12.49 -9.78
C LEU A 67 -7.60 12.31 -8.28
N ALA A 68 -6.59 11.80 -7.57
CA ALA A 68 -6.63 11.67 -6.11
C ALA A 68 -6.78 13.03 -5.43
N THR A 69 -6.03 14.04 -5.89
CA THR A 69 -6.11 15.42 -5.39
C THR A 69 -7.49 16.02 -5.68
N LEU A 70 -8.03 15.83 -6.88
CA LEU A 70 -9.39 16.26 -7.22
C LEU A 70 -10.43 15.61 -6.31
N ALA A 71 -10.31 14.31 -6.05
CA ALA A 71 -11.20 13.59 -5.15
C ALA A 71 -11.12 14.10 -3.70
N GLU A 72 -9.94 14.48 -3.22
CA GLU A 72 -9.75 15.10 -1.91
C GLU A 72 -10.39 16.49 -1.82
N MET A 73 -10.35 17.27 -2.91
CA MET A 73 -10.93 18.61 -2.97
C MET A 73 -12.45 18.62 -3.11
N LEU A 74 -13.07 17.49 -3.49
CA LEU A 74 -14.52 17.42 -3.59
C LEU A 74 -15.11 17.58 -2.18
N PRO A 75 -15.97 18.59 -1.95
CA PRO A 75 -16.60 18.76 -0.65
C PRO A 75 -17.41 17.50 -0.38
N TYR A 76 -17.15 16.85 0.75
CA TYR A 76 -18.00 15.78 1.23
C TYR A 76 -19.38 16.41 1.48
N PRO A 77 -20.41 16.11 0.69
CA PRO A 77 -21.73 16.61 1.01
C PRO A 77 -22.09 15.96 2.34
N SER A 78 -22.25 16.78 3.38
CA SER A 78 -22.47 16.36 4.77
C SER A 78 -23.73 15.50 4.97
N ASN A 79 -24.51 15.31 3.90
CA ASN A 79 -25.75 14.56 3.81
C ASN A 79 -25.71 13.37 2.83
N VAL A 80 -24.59 13.07 2.14
CA VAL A 80 -24.49 11.82 1.37
C VAL A 80 -23.76 10.79 2.20
N HIS A 81 -24.50 9.75 2.57
CA HIS A 81 -23.91 8.52 3.09
C HIS A 81 -23.08 7.91 1.95
N ILE A 82 -21.76 8.03 2.04
CA ILE A 82 -20.89 7.19 1.21
C ILE A 82 -20.87 5.86 1.91
N ASP A 83 -21.56 4.87 1.32
CA ASP A 83 -21.44 3.49 1.75
C ASP A 83 -19.95 3.15 1.75
N PRO A 84 -19.33 2.89 2.92
CA PRO A 84 -17.98 2.38 2.94
C PRO A 84 -17.93 1.15 2.03
N LEU A 85 -16.82 0.94 1.34
CA LEU A 85 -16.61 -0.31 0.63
C LEU A 85 -16.69 -1.44 1.67
N ASP A 86 -17.83 -2.12 1.75
CA ASP A 86 -18.09 -3.15 2.75
C ASP A 86 -17.37 -4.42 2.31
N ILE A 87 -16.11 -4.53 2.72
CA ILE A 87 -15.34 -5.75 2.55
C ILE A 87 -15.76 -6.69 3.66
N GLN A 88 -16.76 -7.52 3.38
CA GLN A 88 -17.23 -8.55 4.31
C GLN A 88 -16.09 -9.51 4.66
N ILE A 89 -15.55 -9.36 5.87
CA ILE A 89 -14.60 -10.30 6.45
C ILE A 89 -15.40 -11.56 6.78
N ARG A 90 -15.33 -12.58 5.91
CA ARG A 90 -15.78 -13.92 6.31
C ARG A 90 -14.83 -14.39 7.41
N GLU A 91 -15.31 -14.41 8.65
CA GLU A 91 -14.61 -14.94 9.82
C GLU A 91 -14.18 -16.40 9.58
N ARG A 92 -13.04 -16.61 8.93
CA ARG A 92 -12.15 -17.72 9.23
C ARG A 92 -11.13 -17.18 10.21
N HIS A 93 -11.54 -17.17 11.47
CA HIS A 93 -10.66 -16.99 12.61
C HIS A 93 -9.48 -17.97 12.51
N GLY A 94 -8.32 -17.47 12.11
CA GLY A 94 -7.01 -18.03 12.38
C GLY A 94 -6.25 -16.98 13.16
N TYR A 95 -6.04 -17.25 14.45
CA TYR A 95 -5.38 -16.39 15.43
C TYR A 95 -4.09 -15.72 14.89
N TYR A 96 -4.04 -14.39 14.86
CA TYR A 96 -2.75 -13.68 14.92
C TYR A 96 -2.34 -13.60 16.40
N ASN A 97 -1.38 -14.41 16.80
CA ASN A 97 -0.73 -14.25 18.09
C ASN A 97 -0.01 -12.89 18.12
N MET A 98 -0.32 -12.11 19.15
CA MET A 98 0.46 -10.96 19.58
C MET A 98 1.86 -11.45 19.98
N VAL A 99 2.81 -11.44 19.05
CA VAL A 99 4.22 -11.47 19.44
C VAL A 99 4.54 -10.06 19.91
N VAL A 100 4.51 -9.88 21.23
CA VAL A 100 5.21 -8.77 21.88
C VAL A 100 6.69 -8.95 21.52
N ILE A 101 7.14 -8.26 20.48
CA ILE A 101 8.57 -8.08 20.23
C ILE A 101 9.01 -7.06 21.26
N GLU A 102 9.67 -7.53 22.31
CA GLU A 102 10.44 -6.65 23.20
C GLU A 102 11.40 -5.81 22.32
N PRO A 103 11.52 -4.50 22.57
CA PRO A 103 12.34 -3.64 21.72
C PRO A 103 13.81 -3.93 21.99
N ASP A 104 14.44 -4.76 21.15
CA ASP A 104 15.89 -4.78 21.08
C ASP A 104 16.35 -3.48 20.40
N VAL A 105 16.70 -2.52 21.24
CA VAL A 105 17.27 -1.24 20.87
C VAL A 105 18.67 -1.51 20.32
N GLN A 106 18.80 -1.62 19.00
CA GLN A 106 20.11 -1.51 18.35
C GLN A 106 20.26 -0.13 17.69
N PRO A 107 21.26 0.69 18.09
CA PRO A 107 21.34 2.09 17.68
C PRO A 107 21.79 2.22 16.22
N CYS A 108 21.13 3.11 15.46
CA CYS A 108 21.51 3.48 14.11
C CYS A 108 22.98 3.92 14.01
N PRO A 109 23.75 3.49 13.01
CA PRO A 109 25.10 4.01 12.77
C PRO A 109 25.03 5.49 12.39
N LYS A 110 25.74 6.31 13.16
CA LYS A 110 25.81 7.76 13.01
C LYS A 110 26.63 8.10 11.77
N HIS A 111 26.06 8.92 10.88
CA HIS A 111 26.78 9.58 9.80
C HIS A 111 28.03 10.30 10.36
N VAL A 112 29.22 9.84 9.96
CA VAL A 112 30.47 10.59 10.18
C VAL A 112 30.55 11.64 9.07
N LYS A 113 30.43 12.91 9.45
CA LYS A 113 30.88 14.03 8.63
C LYS A 113 32.30 14.37 9.04
N ASP A 114 33.19 14.41 8.06
CA ASP A 114 34.56 14.90 8.16
C ASP A 114 34.60 16.36 8.65
N SER A 115 35.57 16.67 9.51
CA SER A 115 36.38 17.90 9.41
C SER A 115 37.42 17.97 10.53
N HIS A 116 38.70 17.99 10.11
CA HIS A 116 39.88 18.66 10.66
C HIS A 116 39.78 19.33 12.05
N ASN A 117 40.77 19.12 12.94
CA ASN A 117 41.89 20.08 13.12
C ASN A 117 42.89 19.61 14.21
N THR A 118 44.08 20.20 14.09
CA THR A 118 45.42 20.02 14.67
C THR A 118 45.66 20.23 16.18
N SER A 119 46.80 19.66 16.63
CA SER A 119 47.85 20.23 17.51
C SER A 119 47.80 20.08 19.04
N GLY A 120 48.98 19.72 19.58
CA GLY A 120 49.47 20.03 20.95
C GLY A 120 49.02 19.04 22.02
N ALA A 121 49.88 18.48 22.88
CA ALA A 121 51.28 18.73 23.20
C ALA A 121 51.89 17.44 23.81
#